data_AF-A0A238DPL0-F1
#
_entry.id   AF-A0A238DPL0-F1
#
_cell.length_a   1.000
_cell.length_b   1.000
_cell.length_c   1.000
_cell.angle_alpha   90.00
_cell.angle_beta   90.00
_cell.angle_gamma   90.00
#
_symmetry.space_group_name_H-M   'P 1'
#
loop_
_entity.id
_entity.type
_entity.pdbx_description
1 polymer ?
#
loop_
_entity_poly.entity_id
_entity_poly.type
_entity_poly.pdbx_seq_one_letter_code
_entity_poly.pdbx_strand_id
1 'polypeptide(L)'
;MLAGHAMSQDHRTKTAASLCGLWDRGHLSVIRGGGGRFERYGVRLSAHLLAQPEALGDTLSDESLSGIGFWPRFLLAWPEELAPRVFRPWLPDESPAIAGFLARCTELLRDPMPDHCDDLPVIELSADARQELAAFFELMEHEARRGDLRPVRPFALRATEQACRIAGVMATWANEPMIDRETAQNAIRLVRYALQSWLTALGGKADPAPDWALTLYRWLAPRGEPMSIRDIPRIGPAILRSASRRDAALDRLLAAGLVAVGTGAVRALGVDQAKTQTTRANAANPAKARMDTGFVDHANGCETLRMTTPAACEFASIRKPSQLGQSQAQQGFSQDSQHSQGGSLQTVKLAPHDDKVAL
;
A
#
# COMPACT_ATOMS: atom_id res chain seq x y z
N MET A 1 16.44 12.67 3.21
CA MET A 1 16.10 12.22 4.57
C MET A 1 16.26 10.72 4.73
N LEU A 2 15.60 9.89 3.90
CA LEU A 2 15.63 8.43 4.02
C LEU A 2 16.97 7.78 3.61
N ALA A 3 17.69 8.36 2.64
CA ALA A 3 19.05 7.95 2.25
C ALA A 3 20.17 8.82 2.89
N GLY A 4 19.85 9.60 3.93
CA GLY A 4 20.80 10.51 4.59
C GLY A 4 21.45 9.90 5.85
N HIS A 5 22.49 10.55 6.38
CA HIS A 5 23.23 10.08 7.55
C HIS A 5 22.35 9.78 8.78
N ALA A 6 21.27 10.53 8.99
CA ALA A 6 20.34 10.31 10.10
C ALA A 6 19.54 9.00 9.99
N MET A 7 19.48 8.38 8.80
CA MET A 7 18.79 7.12 8.51
C MET A 7 19.78 5.99 8.14
N SER A 8 21.08 6.19 8.41
CA SER A 8 22.06 5.10 8.40
C SER A 8 21.68 4.03 9.42
N GLN A 9 22.25 2.83 9.29
CA GLN A 9 21.96 1.71 10.18
C GLN A 9 22.19 2.07 11.66
N ASP A 10 23.23 2.84 11.95
CA ASP A 10 23.63 3.22 13.32
C ASP A 10 22.73 4.29 13.95
N HIS A 11 22.03 5.08 13.14
CA HIS A 11 21.29 6.26 13.61
C HIS A 11 19.77 6.20 13.38
N ARG A 12 19.30 5.32 12.48
CA ARG A 12 17.89 5.26 12.05
C ARG A 12 16.92 5.10 13.21
N THR A 13 17.17 4.18 14.13
CA THR A 13 16.24 3.86 15.22
C THR A 13 16.09 5.04 16.17
N LYS A 14 17.20 5.71 16.51
CA LYS A 14 17.21 6.91 17.35
C LYS A 14 16.47 8.08 16.68
N THR A 15 16.75 8.31 15.40
CA THR A 15 16.08 9.36 14.61
C THR A 15 14.59 9.09 14.51
N ALA A 16 14.21 7.87 14.13
CA ALA A 16 12.81 7.45 13.99
C ALA A 16 12.05 7.55 15.33
N ALA A 17 12.65 7.11 16.44
CA ALA A 17 12.06 7.27 17.77
C ALA A 17 11.86 8.75 18.15
N SER A 18 12.81 9.62 17.78
CA SER A 18 12.69 11.07 18.02
C SER A 18 11.53 11.68 17.21
N LEU A 19 11.36 11.25 15.95
CA LEU A 19 10.25 11.69 15.10
C LEU A 19 8.90 11.16 15.58
N CYS A 20 8.83 9.90 16.03
CA CYS A 20 7.65 9.36 16.70
C CYS A 20 7.29 10.16 17.95
N GLY A 21 8.29 10.52 18.76
CA GLY A 21 8.10 11.36 19.96
C GLY A 21 7.55 12.75 19.64
N LEU A 22 8.05 13.38 18.57
CA LEU A 22 7.52 14.64 18.05
C LEU A 22 6.07 14.52 17.58
N TRP A 23 5.73 13.44 16.88
CA TRP A 23 4.37 13.19 16.41
C TRP A 23 3.37 12.94 17.57
N ASP A 24 3.79 12.18 18.59
CA ASP A 24 2.91 11.81 19.70
C ASP A 24 2.77 12.92 20.74
N ARG A 25 3.91 13.50 21.16
CA ARG A 25 3.99 14.37 22.35
C ARG A 25 4.38 15.81 22.02
N GLY A 26 4.85 16.08 20.80
CA GLY A 26 5.32 17.41 20.42
C GLY A 26 6.53 17.92 21.19
N HIS A 27 7.33 17.01 21.74
CA HIS A 27 8.53 17.33 22.51
C HIS A 27 9.78 16.77 21.84
N LEU A 28 10.82 17.60 21.74
CA LEU A 28 12.13 17.24 21.22
C LEU A 28 13.22 17.72 22.19
N SER A 29 14.07 16.79 22.62
CA SER A 29 15.26 17.09 23.42
C SER A 29 16.48 16.45 22.75
N VAL A 30 17.36 17.28 22.18
CA VAL A 30 18.58 16.83 21.50
C VAL A 30 19.80 17.49 22.14
N ILE A 31 20.79 16.68 22.50
CA ILE A 31 22.11 17.16 22.92
C ILE A 31 23.00 17.19 21.68
N ARG A 32 23.54 18.36 21.34
CA ARG A 32 24.54 18.51 20.27
C ARG A 32 25.92 18.61 20.91
N GLY A 33 26.91 17.89 20.37
CA GLY A 33 28.28 17.99 20.83
C GLY A 33 28.78 19.44 20.80
N GLY A 34 29.20 19.97 21.94
CA GLY A 34 29.72 21.33 22.10
C GLY A 34 28.68 22.46 22.23
N GLY A 35 27.38 22.21 21.98
CA GLY A 35 26.35 23.27 21.87
C GLY A 35 25.26 23.25 22.96
N GLY A 36 25.37 22.40 23.97
CA GLY A 36 24.36 22.25 25.02
C GLY A 36 23.13 21.44 24.62
N ARG A 37 22.09 21.47 25.47
CA ARG A 37 20.81 20.77 25.27
C ARG A 37 19.83 21.69 24.55
N PHE A 38 19.31 21.25 23.40
CA PHE A 38 18.25 21.94 22.68
C PHE A 38 16.92 21.27 22.98
N GLU A 39 16.01 22.00 23.64
CA GLU A 39 14.66 21.54 23.95
C GLU A 39 13.59 22.38 23.22
N ARG A 40 12.55 21.69 22.74
CA ARG A 40 11.34 22.29 22.18
C ARG A 40 10.12 21.52 22.67
N TYR A 41 9.09 22.26 23.08
CA TYR A 41 7.81 21.75 23.56
C TYR A 41 6.69 22.31 22.68
N GLY A 42 5.53 21.67 22.70
CA GLY A 42 4.35 22.14 21.97
C GLY A 42 4.56 22.26 20.46
N VAL A 43 5.40 21.43 19.84
CA VAL A 43 5.58 21.46 18.37
C VAL A 43 4.81 20.31 17.70
N ARG A 44 4.34 20.50 16.47
CA ARG A 44 3.71 19.41 15.69
C ARG A 44 4.58 19.07 14.48
N LEU A 45 4.80 17.78 14.26
CA LEU A 45 5.57 17.29 13.11
C LEU A 45 4.63 17.08 11.92
N SER A 46 4.96 17.73 10.81
CA SER A 46 4.43 17.39 9.48
C SER A 46 5.58 16.94 8.58
N ALA A 47 5.37 15.88 7.82
CA ALA A 47 6.35 15.35 6.89
C ALA A 47 5.65 14.89 5.60
N HIS A 48 6.15 15.35 4.46
CA HIS A 48 5.75 14.87 3.15
C HIS A 48 7.02 14.47 2.38
N LEU A 49 7.08 13.21 1.96
CA LEU A 49 8.26 12.63 1.34
C LEU A 49 7.89 12.11 -0.04
N LEU A 50 8.57 12.62 -1.06
CA LEU A 50 8.59 12.04 -2.40
C LEU A 50 9.88 11.23 -2.54
N ALA A 51 9.73 9.94 -2.81
CA ALA A 51 10.86 9.03 -2.94
C ALA A 51 10.66 8.11 -4.14
N GLN A 52 11.75 7.83 -4.85
CA GLN A 52 11.78 6.76 -5.83
C GLN A 52 11.86 5.41 -5.10
N PRO A 53 11.15 4.37 -5.56
CA PRO A 53 11.22 3.04 -4.97
C PRO A 53 12.66 2.54 -4.74
N GLU A 54 13.55 2.79 -5.69
CA GLU A 54 14.96 2.40 -5.63
C GLU A 54 15.73 3.10 -4.50
N ALA A 55 15.37 4.34 -4.19
CA ALA A 55 16.01 5.14 -3.15
C ALA A 55 15.57 4.75 -1.73
N LEU A 56 14.43 4.06 -1.59
CA LEU A 56 13.95 3.55 -0.30
C LEU A 56 14.75 2.31 0.15
N GLY A 57 15.26 1.54 -0.81
CA GLY A 57 16.04 0.31 -0.58
C GLY A 57 15.35 -0.60 0.44
N ASP A 58 16.14 -1.13 1.38
CA ASP A 58 15.64 -2.01 2.44
C ASP A 58 14.93 -1.26 3.58
N THR A 59 14.98 0.08 3.58
CA THR A 59 14.44 0.89 4.68
C THR A 59 12.92 0.78 4.79
N LEU A 60 12.22 0.60 3.66
CA LEU A 60 10.77 0.45 3.65
C LEU A 60 10.33 -0.88 4.29
N SER A 61 11.13 -1.93 4.07
CA SER A 61 10.89 -3.28 4.60
C SER A 61 11.54 -3.51 5.97
N ASP A 62 12.16 -2.48 6.57
CA ASP A 62 12.80 -2.57 7.88
C ASP A 62 11.75 -2.76 8.98
N GLU A 63 11.64 -4.00 9.47
CA GLU A 63 10.70 -4.39 10.52
C GLU A 63 10.92 -3.61 11.83
N SER A 64 12.15 -3.14 12.11
CA SER A 64 12.42 -2.36 13.32
C SER A 64 11.72 -1.01 13.29
N LEU A 65 11.69 -0.34 12.13
CA LEU A 65 11.01 0.93 11.93
C LEU A 65 9.48 0.78 12.02
N SER A 66 8.95 -0.32 11.49
CA SER A 66 7.53 -0.67 11.66
C SER A 66 7.19 -1.01 13.11
N GLY A 67 8.07 -1.74 13.80
CA GLY A 67 7.90 -2.19 15.19
C GLY A 67 7.87 -1.05 16.20
N ILE A 68 8.75 -0.04 16.05
CA ILE A 68 8.70 1.19 16.88
C ILE A 68 7.58 2.16 16.44
N GLY A 69 6.83 1.81 15.39
CA GLY A 69 5.70 2.57 14.88
C GLY A 69 6.06 3.76 13.99
N PHE A 70 7.30 3.87 13.51
CA PHE A 70 7.69 4.96 12.62
C PHE A 70 6.91 4.93 11.30
N TRP A 71 7.00 3.82 10.55
CA TRP A 71 6.29 3.69 9.28
C TRP A 71 4.76 3.73 9.40
N PRO A 72 4.13 3.12 10.42
CA PRO A 72 2.70 3.27 10.70
C PRO A 72 2.18 4.71 10.86
N ARG A 73 3.07 5.70 11.09
CA ARG A 73 2.70 7.12 11.13
C ARG A 73 2.65 7.78 9.75
N PHE A 74 3.10 7.11 8.70
CA PHE A 74 3.07 7.61 7.32
C PHE A 74 1.93 7.00 6.51
N LEU A 75 1.27 7.85 5.72
CA LEU A 75 0.35 7.43 4.67
C LEU A 75 1.18 7.16 3.41
N LEU A 76 1.19 5.92 2.94
CA LEU A 76 1.86 5.56 1.69
C LEU A 76 0.88 5.67 0.53
N ALA A 77 1.26 6.38 -0.52
CA ALA A 77 0.60 6.29 -1.81
C ALA A 77 1.50 5.47 -2.75
N TRP A 78 1.02 4.30 -3.15
CA TRP A 78 1.73 3.42 -4.08
C TRP A 78 0.84 3.11 -5.29
N PRO A 79 0.63 4.11 -6.17
CA PRO A 79 -0.26 3.95 -7.33
C PRO A 79 0.32 2.94 -8.32
N GLU A 80 -0.57 2.35 -9.12
CA GLU A 80 -0.18 1.51 -10.25
C GLU A 80 0.63 2.29 -11.29
N GLU A 81 1.38 1.56 -12.12
CA GLU A 81 2.15 2.17 -13.19
C GLU A 81 1.25 2.94 -14.16
N LEU A 82 1.66 4.17 -14.48
CA LEU A 82 0.92 5.02 -15.40
C LEU A 82 1.01 4.46 -16.82
N ALA A 83 -0.11 4.48 -17.54
CA ALA A 83 -0.12 4.24 -18.98
C ALA A 83 0.80 5.25 -19.71
N PRO A 84 1.32 4.89 -20.91
CA PRO A 84 2.11 5.82 -21.73
C PRO A 84 1.40 7.16 -21.89
N ARG A 85 2.11 8.24 -21.51
CA ARG A 85 1.54 9.59 -21.48
C ARG A 85 1.40 10.13 -22.89
N VAL A 86 0.28 10.81 -23.15
CA VAL A 86 0.08 11.61 -24.36
C VAL A 86 0.24 13.08 -23.99
N PHE A 87 1.05 13.81 -24.76
CA PHE A 87 1.18 15.25 -24.56
C PHE A 87 -0.18 15.93 -24.76
N ARG A 88 -0.56 16.76 -23.79
CA ARG A 88 -1.70 17.67 -23.91
C ARG A 88 -1.22 19.06 -23.49
N PRO A 89 -1.49 20.12 -24.27
CA PRO A 89 -1.25 21.48 -23.81
C PRO A 89 -2.12 21.71 -22.57
N TRP A 90 -1.49 22.12 -21.48
CA TRP A 90 -2.16 22.37 -20.22
C TRP A 90 -1.45 23.53 -19.52
N LEU A 91 -2.24 24.51 -19.09
CA LEU A 91 -1.78 25.68 -18.35
C LEU A 91 -2.33 25.58 -16.93
N PRO A 92 -1.46 25.51 -15.89
CA PRO A 92 -1.91 25.39 -14.50
C PRO A 92 -2.85 26.52 -14.08
N ASP A 93 -2.57 27.73 -14.53
CA ASP A 93 -3.31 28.94 -14.16
C ASP A 93 -4.72 28.98 -14.78
N GLU A 94 -4.96 28.19 -15.83
CA GLU A 94 -6.28 28.04 -16.45
C GLU A 94 -7.11 26.93 -15.80
N SER A 95 -6.53 26.15 -14.87
CA SER A 95 -7.24 25.09 -14.15
C SER A 95 -7.94 25.65 -12.91
N PRO A 96 -9.29 25.68 -12.86
CA PRO A 96 -10.01 26.20 -11.69
C PRO A 96 -9.68 25.44 -10.40
N ALA A 97 -9.39 24.13 -10.52
CA ALA A 97 -9.01 23.30 -9.38
C ALA A 97 -7.64 23.70 -8.80
N ILE A 98 -6.66 23.99 -9.65
CA ILE A 98 -5.32 24.42 -9.20
C ILE A 98 -5.39 25.83 -8.63
N ALA A 99 -6.06 26.75 -9.33
CA ALA A 99 -6.25 28.12 -8.86
C ALA A 99 -6.95 28.15 -7.50
N GLY A 100 -8.03 27.38 -7.32
CA GLY A 100 -8.75 27.25 -6.05
C GLY A 100 -7.90 26.65 -4.94
N PHE A 101 -7.11 25.61 -5.23
CA PHE A 101 -6.18 25.03 -4.27
C PHE A 101 -5.13 26.04 -3.79
N LEU A 102 -4.49 26.76 -4.72
CA LEU A 102 -3.49 27.77 -4.40
C LEU A 102 -4.07 28.96 -3.62
N ALA A 103 -5.28 29.40 -3.98
CA ALA A 103 -6.00 30.43 -3.24
C ALA A 103 -6.25 29.99 -1.79
N ARG A 104 -6.72 28.75 -1.58
CA ARG A 104 -6.97 28.22 -0.24
C ARG A 104 -5.68 28.07 0.59
N CYS A 105 -4.60 27.60 -0.02
CA CYS A 105 -3.27 27.59 0.63
C CYS A 105 -2.85 29.00 1.06
N THR A 106 -3.06 30.00 0.19
CA THR A 106 -2.72 31.39 0.49
C THR A 106 -3.54 31.94 1.65
N GLU A 107 -4.83 31.61 1.74
CA GLU A 107 -5.67 31.98 2.88
C GLU A 107 -5.15 31.37 4.18
N LEU A 108 -4.91 30.05 4.21
CA LEU A 108 -4.45 29.35 5.41
C LEU A 108 -3.06 29.83 5.89
N LEU A 109 -2.17 30.22 4.96
CA LEU A 109 -0.84 30.71 5.28
C LEU A 109 -0.83 32.18 5.77
N ARG A 110 -1.94 32.91 5.67
CA ARG A 110 -2.05 34.27 6.24
C ARG A 110 -2.23 34.24 7.75
N ASP A 111 -2.76 33.14 8.29
CA ASP A 111 -2.90 32.98 9.73
C ASP A 111 -1.50 32.78 10.35
N PRO A 112 -1.10 33.62 11.31
CA PRO A 112 0.22 33.48 11.93
C PRO A 112 0.31 32.15 12.67
N MET A 113 1.41 31.42 12.46
CA MET A 113 1.68 30.19 13.19
C MET A 113 1.92 30.54 14.68
N PRO A 114 1.25 29.88 15.63
CA PRO A 114 1.52 30.11 17.05
C PRO A 114 2.92 29.60 17.41
N ASP A 115 3.55 30.23 18.40
CA ASP A 115 4.87 29.83 18.91
C ASP A 115 4.83 28.42 19.56
N HIS A 116 3.65 28.01 20.04
CA HIS A 116 3.37 26.68 20.60
C HIS A 116 1.99 26.17 20.16
N CYS A 117 1.88 24.85 19.99
CA CYS A 117 0.70 24.15 19.50
C CYS A 117 -0.06 23.40 20.62
N ASP A 118 0.15 23.77 21.88
CA ASP A 118 -0.54 23.16 23.02
C ASP A 118 -2.00 23.63 23.15
N ASP A 119 -2.27 24.89 22.79
CA ASP A 119 -3.60 25.51 22.87
C ASP A 119 -4.38 25.46 21.55
N LEU A 120 -3.99 24.58 20.61
CA LEU A 120 -4.73 24.45 19.35
C LEU A 120 -6.14 23.91 19.61
N PRO A 121 -7.18 24.49 18.98
CA PRO A 121 -8.55 24.05 19.17
C PRO A 121 -8.72 22.59 18.72
N VAL A 122 -9.50 21.84 19.50
CA VAL A 122 -9.90 20.48 19.14
C VAL A 122 -11.09 20.54 18.20
N ILE A 123 -10.97 19.91 17.04
CA ILE A 123 -12.09 19.73 16.11
C ILE A 123 -12.87 18.50 16.56
N GLU A 124 -14.08 18.71 17.04
CA GLU A 124 -14.92 17.65 17.57
C GLU A 124 -15.52 16.76 16.47
N LEU A 125 -15.84 15.52 16.85
CA LEU A 125 -16.60 14.60 16.00
C LEU A 125 -18.10 14.79 16.24
N SER A 126 -18.88 14.89 15.16
CA SER A 126 -20.33 14.67 15.24
C SER A 126 -20.64 13.26 15.75
N ALA A 127 -21.86 13.05 16.27
CA ALA A 127 -22.29 11.73 16.76
C ALA A 127 -22.18 10.65 15.68
N ASP A 128 -22.60 10.97 14.45
CA ASP A 128 -22.53 10.04 13.32
C ASP A 128 -21.10 9.77 12.86
N ALA A 129 -20.24 10.81 12.80
CA ALA A 129 -18.81 10.62 12.50
C ALA A 129 -18.12 9.72 13.52
N ARG A 130 -18.46 9.88 14.81
CA ARG A 130 -17.95 9.04 15.89
C ARG A 130 -18.35 7.58 15.70
N GLN A 131 -19.59 7.31 15.29
CA GLN A 131 -20.05 5.94 15.01
C GLN A 131 -19.29 5.32 13.83
N GLU A 132 -19.08 6.05 12.74
CA GLU A 132 -18.30 5.57 11.59
C GLU A 132 -16.85 5.23 11.97
N LEU A 133 -16.19 6.11 12.74
CA LEU A 133 -14.81 5.89 13.18
C LEU A 133 -14.70 4.77 14.22
N ALA A 134 -15.70 4.59 15.09
CA ALA A 134 -15.76 3.47 16.04
C ALA A 134 -15.91 2.13 15.31
N ALA A 135 -16.83 2.04 14.35
CA ALA A 135 -16.99 0.83 13.53
C ALA A 135 -15.72 0.52 12.72
N PHE A 136 -15.05 1.57 12.20
CA PHE A 136 -13.76 1.40 11.54
C PHE A 136 -12.66 0.92 12.49
N PHE A 137 -12.60 1.43 13.71
CA PHE A 137 -11.68 0.96 14.75
C PHE A 137 -11.84 -0.52 15.06
N GLU A 138 -13.08 -0.96 15.32
CA GLU A 138 -13.36 -2.38 15.61
C GLU A 138 -12.98 -3.30 14.44
N LEU A 139 -13.29 -2.87 13.20
CA LEU A 139 -12.87 -3.58 12.00
C LEU A 139 -11.34 -3.70 11.91
N MET A 140 -10.61 -2.61 12.16
CA MET A 140 -9.15 -2.62 12.10
C MET A 140 -8.54 -3.48 13.21
N GLU A 141 -9.09 -3.48 14.42
CA GLU A 141 -8.68 -4.41 15.49
C GLU A 141 -8.87 -5.88 15.09
N HIS A 142 -9.99 -6.20 14.45
CA HIS A 142 -10.26 -7.55 13.93
C HIS A 142 -9.26 -7.92 12.83
N GLU A 143 -9.18 -7.12 11.77
CA GLU A 143 -8.37 -7.42 10.59
C GLU A 143 -6.87 -7.50 10.90
N ALA A 144 -6.38 -6.62 11.77
CA ALA A 144 -4.97 -6.60 12.16
C ALA A 144 -4.55 -7.84 12.99
N ARG A 145 -5.50 -8.51 13.66
CA ARG A 145 -5.21 -9.63 14.57
C ARG A 145 -5.62 -10.98 14.01
N ARG A 146 -6.71 -11.02 13.24
CA ARG A 146 -7.35 -12.27 12.78
C ARG A 146 -7.62 -12.30 11.28
N GLY A 147 -7.65 -11.15 10.61
CA GLY A 147 -7.96 -11.05 9.19
C GLY A 147 -6.74 -10.90 8.29
N ASP A 148 -6.95 -10.20 7.19
CA ASP A 148 -6.01 -10.12 6.06
C ASP A 148 -4.97 -9.01 6.24
N LEU A 149 -5.18 -8.10 7.21
CA LEU A 149 -4.25 -7.02 7.53
C LEU A 149 -3.14 -7.42 8.50
N ARG A 150 -3.03 -8.70 8.90
CA ARG A 150 -1.95 -9.21 9.77
C ARG A 150 -0.53 -8.87 9.28
N PRO A 151 -0.19 -8.97 7.98
CA PRO A 151 1.14 -8.59 7.47
C PRO A 151 1.49 -7.12 7.71
N VAL A 152 0.48 -6.25 7.79
CA VAL A 152 0.62 -4.81 8.06
C VAL A 152 -0.01 -4.42 9.39
N ARG A 153 -0.02 -5.33 10.36
CA ARG A 153 -0.67 -5.14 11.67
C ARG A 153 -0.33 -3.80 12.34
N PRO A 154 0.95 -3.35 12.42
CA PRO A 154 1.28 -2.07 13.04
C PRO A 154 0.59 -0.86 12.38
N PHE A 155 0.33 -0.93 11.07
CA PHE A 155 -0.34 0.11 10.29
C PHE A 155 -1.85 0.08 10.53
N ALA A 156 -2.45 -1.12 10.46
CA ALA A 156 -3.88 -1.31 10.68
C ALA A 156 -4.32 -0.85 12.08
N LEU A 157 -3.53 -1.15 13.12
CA LEU A 157 -3.82 -0.72 14.50
C LEU A 157 -3.75 0.82 14.71
N ARG A 158 -3.13 1.57 13.78
CA ARG A 158 -3.12 3.04 13.80
C ARG A 158 -4.07 3.67 12.78
N ALA A 159 -4.76 2.86 11.99
CA ALA A 159 -5.58 3.35 10.89
C ALA A 159 -6.66 4.34 11.36
N THR A 160 -7.33 4.10 12.49
CA THR A 160 -8.33 5.03 13.02
C THR A 160 -7.70 6.34 13.50
N GLU A 161 -6.53 6.29 14.15
CA GLU A 161 -5.78 7.49 14.55
C GLU A 161 -5.44 8.35 13.32
N GLN A 162 -5.01 7.70 12.24
CA GLN A 162 -4.76 8.37 10.96
C GLN A 162 -6.04 8.93 10.34
N ALA A 163 -7.15 8.20 10.37
CA ALA A 163 -8.42 8.65 9.84
C ALA A 163 -8.90 9.91 10.56
N CYS A 164 -8.80 9.96 11.90
CA CYS A 164 -9.13 11.16 12.67
C CYS A 164 -8.24 12.35 12.28
N ARG A 165 -6.93 12.15 12.11
CA ARG A 165 -6.02 13.24 11.69
C ARG A 165 -6.33 13.75 10.30
N ILE A 166 -6.57 12.87 9.34
CA ILE A 166 -6.96 13.25 7.96
C ILE A 166 -8.29 14.00 7.98
N ALA A 167 -9.27 13.50 8.73
CA ALA A 167 -10.56 14.17 8.87
C ALA A 167 -10.42 15.57 9.46
N GLY A 168 -9.54 15.76 10.45
CA GLY A 168 -9.19 17.08 10.98
C GLY A 168 -8.61 18.01 9.92
N VAL A 169 -7.65 17.52 9.11
CA VAL A 169 -7.09 18.31 7.98
C VAL A 169 -8.18 18.69 6.98
N MET A 170 -9.08 17.76 6.64
CA MET A 170 -10.19 18.02 5.72
C MET A 170 -11.17 19.06 6.27
N ALA A 171 -11.53 18.96 7.55
CA ALA A 171 -12.40 19.92 8.21
C ALA A 171 -11.76 21.31 8.27
N THR A 172 -10.48 21.42 8.69
CA THR A 172 -9.74 22.70 8.65
C THR A 172 -9.66 23.27 7.24
N TRP A 173 -9.38 22.41 6.25
CA TRP A 173 -9.31 22.83 4.85
C TRP A 173 -10.65 23.39 4.37
N ALA A 174 -11.76 22.77 4.73
CA ALA A 174 -13.11 23.22 4.41
C ALA A 174 -13.62 24.37 5.30
N ASN A 175 -12.86 24.77 6.33
CA ASN A 175 -13.28 25.70 7.37
C ASN A 175 -14.54 25.23 8.14
N GLU A 176 -14.65 23.92 8.33
CA GLU A 176 -15.75 23.30 9.08
C GLU A 176 -15.38 23.20 10.57
N PRO A 177 -16.28 23.59 11.49
CA PRO A 177 -16.00 23.59 12.92
C PRO A 177 -16.04 22.19 13.56
N MET A 178 -16.48 21.18 12.81
CA MET A 178 -16.73 19.83 13.28
C MET A 178 -16.47 18.83 12.15
N ILE A 179 -16.00 17.63 12.52
CA ILE A 179 -15.93 16.51 11.59
C ILE A 179 -17.31 15.85 11.49
N ASP A 180 -17.92 15.99 10.32
CA ASP A 180 -19.18 15.35 9.99
C ASP A 180 -18.99 13.91 9.48
N ARG A 181 -20.10 13.24 9.21
CA ARG A 181 -20.10 11.85 8.76
C ARG A 181 -19.37 11.68 7.43
N GLU A 182 -19.59 12.57 6.47
CA GLU A 182 -18.99 12.48 5.14
C GLU A 182 -17.47 12.66 5.19
N THR A 183 -16.99 13.64 5.97
CA THR A 183 -15.57 13.87 6.19
C THR A 183 -14.90 12.65 6.82
N ALA A 184 -15.53 12.04 7.83
CA ALA A 184 -15.02 10.80 8.44
C ALA A 184 -14.92 9.65 7.43
N GLN A 185 -15.97 9.44 6.60
CA GLN A 185 -15.96 8.40 5.56
C GLN A 185 -14.88 8.65 4.51
N ASN A 186 -14.68 9.89 4.08
CA ASN A 186 -13.64 10.25 3.12
C ASN A 186 -12.24 10.04 3.69
N ALA A 187 -12.00 10.39 4.96
CA ALA A 187 -10.76 10.09 5.64
C ALA A 187 -10.47 8.59 5.74
N ILE A 188 -11.50 7.78 6.08
CA ILE A 188 -11.39 6.31 6.09
C ILE A 188 -11.01 5.77 4.71
N ARG A 189 -11.59 6.30 3.62
CA ARG A 189 -11.24 5.88 2.25
C ARG A 189 -9.75 6.12 1.95
N LEU A 190 -9.21 7.27 2.34
CA LEU A 190 -7.79 7.58 2.18
C LEU A 190 -6.88 6.65 3.00
N VAL A 191 -7.24 6.36 4.25
CA VAL A 191 -6.49 5.41 5.07
C VAL A 191 -6.52 4.00 4.49
N ARG A 192 -7.68 3.54 3.99
CA ARG A 192 -7.80 2.23 3.34
C ARG A 192 -6.90 2.12 2.11
N TYR A 193 -6.86 3.17 1.28
CA TYR A 193 -5.94 3.22 0.15
C TYR A 193 -4.48 3.16 0.62
N ALA A 194 -4.12 3.87 1.69
CA ALA A 194 -2.78 3.82 2.26
C ALA A 194 -2.42 2.43 2.81
N LEU A 195 -3.34 1.75 3.49
CA LEU A 195 -3.14 0.37 3.97
C LEU A 195 -2.94 -0.60 2.80
N GLN A 196 -3.73 -0.47 1.74
CA GLN A 196 -3.55 -1.28 0.53
C GLN A 196 -2.20 -1.00 -0.12
N SER A 197 -1.78 0.26 -0.18
CA SER A 197 -0.46 0.65 -0.68
C SER A 197 0.66 0.03 0.16
N TRP A 198 0.52 0.03 1.49
CA TRP A 198 1.46 -0.64 2.40
C TRP A 198 1.49 -2.16 2.20
N LEU A 199 0.33 -2.81 2.03
CA LEU A 199 0.27 -4.24 1.70
C LEU A 199 0.99 -4.54 0.39
N THR A 200 0.76 -3.75 -0.66
CA THR A 200 1.42 -3.92 -1.95
C THR A 200 2.93 -3.70 -1.84
N ALA A 201 3.35 -2.66 -1.12
CA ALA A 201 4.77 -2.33 -0.96
C ALA A 201 5.53 -3.35 -0.10
N LEU A 202 4.90 -3.88 0.96
CA LEU A 202 5.52 -4.82 1.91
C LEU A 202 5.29 -6.29 1.54
N GLY A 203 4.30 -6.60 0.70
CA GLY A 203 4.03 -7.94 0.17
C GLY A 203 5.14 -8.48 -0.75
N GLY A 204 6.22 -7.72 -0.91
CA GLY A 204 7.29 -7.96 -1.87
C GLY A 204 6.85 -7.59 -3.27
N LYS A 205 7.81 -7.17 -4.12
CA LYS A 205 7.63 -7.40 -5.56
C LYS A 205 7.30 -8.88 -5.68
N ALA A 206 6.17 -9.23 -6.31
CA ALA A 206 5.87 -10.61 -6.67
C ALA A 206 7.18 -11.25 -7.11
N ASP A 207 7.59 -12.34 -6.44
CA ASP A 207 8.87 -12.99 -6.73
C ASP A 207 8.98 -13.10 -8.26
N PRO A 208 9.94 -12.41 -8.89
CA PRO A 208 10.01 -12.42 -10.34
C PRO A 208 10.52 -13.78 -10.84
N ALA A 209 10.99 -14.66 -9.95
CA ALA A 209 11.45 -16.00 -10.28
C ALA A 209 10.35 -16.86 -10.94
N PRO A 210 9.08 -16.87 -10.49
CA PRO A 210 7.95 -17.44 -11.23
C PRO A 210 7.87 -17.01 -12.71
N ASP A 211 7.99 -15.72 -13.01
CA ASP A 211 7.92 -15.21 -14.39
C ASP A 211 9.17 -15.61 -15.20
N TRP A 212 10.34 -15.55 -14.57
CA TRP A 212 11.59 -16.03 -15.17
C TRP A 212 11.53 -17.54 -15.47
N ALA A 213 11.01 -18.33 -14.53
CA ALA A 213 10.80 -19.77 -14.64
C ALA A 213 9.82 -20.10 -15.77
N LEU A 214 8.68 -19.41 -15.84
CA LEU A 214 7.70 -19.61 -16.92
C LEU A 214 8.29 -19.22 -18.28
N THR A 215 9.04 -18.12 -18.35
CA THR A 215 9.75 -17.68 -19.56
C THR A 215 10.78 -18.72 -20.01
N LEU A 216 11.57 -19.26 -19.08
CA LEU A 216 12.54 -20.31 -19.35
C LEU A 216 11.86 -21.60 -19.83
N TYR A 217 10.80 -22.03 -19.15
CA TYR A 217 10.06 -23.25 -19.51
C TYR A 217 9.40 -23.15 -20.88
N ARG A 218 8.72 -22.03 -21.19
CA ARG A 218 8.15 -21.79 -22.53
C ARG A 218 9.20 -21.79 -23.64
N TRP A 219 10.43 -21.42 -23.31
CA TRP A 219 11.53 -21.46 -24.25
C TRP A 219 12.15 -22.86 -24.38
N LEU A 220 12.29 -23.62 -23.29
CA LEU A 220 12.82 -24.99 -23.31
C LEU A 220 11.84 -26.02 -23.89
N ALA A 221 10.55 -25.92 -23.53
CA ALA A 221 9.55 -26.95 -23.83
C ALA A 221 9.43 -27.27 -25.34
N PRO A 222 9.32 -26.31 -26.27
CA PRO A 222 9.22 -26.61 -27.70
C PRO A 222 10.46 -27.30 -28.29
N ARG A 223 11.63 -27.18 -27.63
CA ARG A 223 12.89 -27.75 -28.13
C ARG A 223 13.03 -29.23 -27.82
N GLY A 224 12.49 -29.70 -26.69
CA GLY A 224 12.48 -31.11 -26.27
C GLY A 224 13.84 -31.74 -25.95
N GLU A 225 14.94 -31.20 -26.48
CA GLU A 225 16.29 -31.73 -26.28
C GLU A 225 17.00 -31.09 -25.06
N PRO A 226 17.89 -31.83 -24.36
CA PRO A 226 18.73 -31.27 -23.31
C PRO A 226 19.61 -30.11 -23.81
N MET A 227 19.72 -29.06 -23.00
CA MET A 227 20.49 -27.87 -23.33
C MET A 227 21.48 -27.51 -22.26
N SER A 228 22.71 -27.18 -22.66
CA SER A 228 23.73 -26.66 -21.74
C SER A 228 23.25 -25.42 -20.98
N ILE A 229 23.37 -25.44 -19.65
CA ILE A 229 23.03 -24.30 -18.78
C ILE A 229 23.89 -23.07 -19.11
N ARG A 230 25.09 -23.29 -19.66
CA ARG A 230 26.01 -22.22 -20.10
C ARG A 230 25.54 -21.51 -21.37
N ASP A 231 24.72 -22.16 -22.18
CA ASP A 231 24.19 -21.56 -23.42
C ASP A 231 22.96 -20.69 -23.16
N ILE A 232 22.24 -20.88 -22.04
CA ILE A 232 21.02 -20.12 -21.72
C ILE A 232 21.27 -18.60 -21.75
N PRO A 233 22.35 -18.05 -21.15
CA PRO A 233 22.63 -16.62 -21.26
C PRO A 233 22.99 -16.13 -22.68
N ARG A 234 23.45 -17.02 -23.56
CA ARG A 234 23.94 -16.65 -24.90
C ARG A 234 22.83 -16.67 -25.95
N ILE A 235 21.99 -17.71 -25.92
CA ILE A 235 20.96 -17.97 -26.94
C ILE A 235 19.53 -17.92 -26.39
N GLY A 236 19.37 -17.79 -25.07
CA GLY A 236 18.08 -17.76 -24.39
C GLY A 236 17.43 -16.39 -24.33
N PRO A 237 16.25 -16.31 -23.68
CA PRO A 237 15.51 -15.07 -23.47
C PRO A 237 16.38 -13.99 -22.82
N ALA A 238 16.30 -12.75 -23.31
CA ALA A 238 17.13 -11.63 -22.86
C ALA A 238 17.07 -11.40 -21.33
N ILE A 239 15.91 -11.65 -20.72
CA ILE A 239 15.68 -11.50 -19.28
C ILE A 239 16.50 -12.49 -18.43
N LEU A 240 16.93 -13.62 -19.01
CA LEU A 240 17.67 -14.71 -18.37
C LEU A 240 19.18 -14.68 -18.66
N ARG A 241 19.70 -13.59 -19.24
CA ARG A 241 21.15 -13.42 -19.47
C ARG A 241 21.95 -13.30 -18.18
N SER A 242 21.33 -12.82 -17.11
CA SER A 242 21.95 -12.79 -15.78
C SER A 242 21.99 -14.20 -15.19
N ALA A 243 23.18 -14.63 -14.72
CA ALA A 243 23.36 -15.91 -14.04
C ALA A 243 22.43 -16.04 -12.83
N SER A 244 22.33 -15.00 -12.00
CA SER A 244 21.43 -14.97 -10.83
C SER A 244 19.97 -15.23 -11.21
N ARG A 245 19.47 -14.61 -12.29
CA ARG A 245 18.07 -14.79 -12.72
C ARG A 245 17.83 -16.16 -13.33
N ARG A 246 18.79 -16.65 -14.12
CA ARG A 246 18.77 -18.01 -14.69
C ARG A 246 18.74 -19.06 -13.60
N ASP A 247 19.60 -18.93 -12.59
CA ASP A 247 19.76 -19.91 -11.53
C ASP A 247 18.50 -19.94 -10.65
N ALA A 248 17.97 -18.77 -10.27
CA ALA A 248 16.67 -18.68 -9.58
C ALA A 248 15.51 -19.30 -10.38
N ALA A 249 15.46 -19.09 -11.70
CA ALA A 249 14.46 -19.70 -12.56
C ALA A 249 14.61 -21.23 -12.64
N LEU A 250 15.84 -21.74 -12.73
CA LEU A 250 16.15 -23.17 -12.76
C LEU A 250 15.79 -23.84 -11.44
N ASP A 251 16.17 -23.26 -10.31
CA ASP A 251 15.84 -23.78 -8.98
C ASP A 251 14.34 -23.91 -8.81
N ARG A 252 13.57 -22.92 -9.29
CA ARG A 252 12.12 -22.94 -9.22
C ARG A 252 11.50 -24.03 -10.11
N LEU A 253 11.99 -24.19 -11.33
CA LEU A 253 11.52 -25.24 -12.24
C LEU A 253 11.89 -26.65 -11.77
N LEU A 254 13.07 -26.81 -11.15
CA LEU A 254 13.50 -28.05 -10.51
C LEU A 254 12.59 -28.40 -9.33
N ALA A 255 12.32 -27.43 -8.45
CA ALA A 255 11.39 -27.61 -7.32
C ALA A 255 9.97 -27.96 -7.78
N ALA A 256 9.55 -27.46 -8.94
CA ALA A 256 8.24 -27.76 -9.54
C ALA A 256 8.20 -29.09 -10.34
N GLY A 257 9.34 -29.78 -10.51
CA GLY A 257 9.42 -31.01 -11.31
C GLY A 257 9.20 -30.81 -12.83
N LEU A 258 9.36 -29.58 -13.32
CA LEU A 258 9.13 -29.21 -14.72
C LEU A 258 10.39 -29.30 -15.59
N VAL A 259 11.56 -29.41 -14.98
CA VAL A 259 12.83 -29.62 -15.69
C VAL A 259 13.67 -30.69 -14.99
N ALA A 260 14.51 -31.37 -15.75
CA ALA A 260 15.58 -32.23 -15.25
C ALA A 260 16.94 -31.61 -15.59
N VAL A 261 17.89 -31.65 -14.66
CA VAL A 261 19.27 -31.22 -14.86
C VAL A 261 20.20 -32.44 -14.80
N GLY A 262 21.04 -32.62 -15.82
CA GLY A 262 22.03 -33.69 -15.89
C GLY A 262 23.27 -33.24 -16.66
N THR A 263 24.47 -33.57 -16.14
CA THR A 263 25.78 -33.25 -16.76
C THR A 263 25.91 -31.80 -17.26
N GLY A 264 25.40 -30.82 -16.50
CA GLY A 264 25.45 -29.40 -16.87
C GLY A 264 24.45 -28.96 -17.94
N ALA A 265 23.53 -29.83 -18.34
CA ALA A 265 22.43 -29.55 -19.24
C ALA A 265 21.07 -29.62 -18.53
N VAL A 266 20.09 -28.86 -19.00
CA VAL A 266 18.70 -28.83 -18.54
C VAL A 266 17.77 -29.27 -19.66
N ARG A 267 16.74 -30.05 -19.33
CA ARG A 267 15.68 -30.48 -20.26
C ARG A 267 14.32 -30.21 -19.64
N ALA A 268 13.36 -29.71 -20.42
CA ALA A 268 11.96 -29.61 -19.99
C ALA A 268 11.30 -31.00 -19.89
N LEU A 269 10.47 -31.20 -18.86
CA LEU A 269 9.67 -32.40 -18.63
C LEU A 269 8.20 -32.11 -18.94
N GLY A 270 7.40 -33.15 -19.21
CA GLY A 270 5.96 -32.99 -19.47
C GLY A 270 5.60 -32.53 -20.90
N VAL A 271 6.51 -32.71 -21.87
CA VAL A 271 6.32 -32.31 -23.28
C VAL A 271 5.91 -33.46 -24.21
N ASP A 272 5.46 -34.59 -23.67
CA ASP A 272 5.13 -35.80 -24.44
C ASP A 272 3.76 -35.71 -25.16
N GLN A 273 3.54 -34.73 -26.05
CA GLN A 273 2.34 -34.70 -26.93
C GLN A 273 2.52 -33.97 -28.29
N ALA A 274 3.74 -33.76 -28.81
CA ALA A 274 3.90 -33.02 -30.08
C ALA A 274 4.92 -33.59 -31.08
N LYS A 275 5.23 -34.90 -31.04
CA LYS A 275 6.07 -35.55 -32.06
C LYS A 275 5.31 -36.52 -33.00
N THR A 276 4.00 -36.68 -32.87
CA THR A 276 3.14 -37.45 -33.79
C THR A 276 2.39 -36.52 -34.76
N GLN A 277 3.13 -35.81 -35.61
CA GLN A 277 2.56 -35.34 -36.87
C GLN A 277 3.37 -35.93 -38.01
N THR A 278 2.82 -37.04 -38.52
CA THR A 278 3.25 -37.80 -39.68
C THR A 278 3.70 -36.86 -40.81
N THR A 279 4.88 -37.14 -41.35
CA THR A 279 5.36 -36.68 -42.64
C THR A 279 4.26 -36.82 -43.70
N ARG A 280 3.59 -35.72 -44.05
CA ARG A 280 2.81 -35.67 -45.30
C ARG A 280 3.79 -35.50 -46.45
N ALA A 281 3.84 -36.54 -47.27
CA ALA A 281 4.61 -36.60 -48.50
C ALA A 281 4.32 -35.41 -49.43
N ASN A 282 5.37 -34.99 -50.14
CA ASN A 282 5.31 -34.02 -51.22
C ASN A 282 4.23 -34.43 -52.25
N ALA A 283 3.28 -33.54 -52.51
CA ALA A 283 2.47 -33.57 -53.72
C ALA A 283 3.07 -32.61 -54.74
N ALA A 284 3.36 -33.15 -55.92
CA ALA A 284 4.03 -32.48 -57.03
C ALA A 284 3.24 -31.27 -57.57
N ASN A 285 4.00 -30.29 -58.03
CA ASN A 285 3.57 -29.08 -58.71
C ASN A 285 3.14 -29.39 -60.16
N PRO A 286 1.96 -28.94 -60.62
CA PRO A 286 1.68 -28.83 -62.04
C PRO A 286 1.49 -27.37 -62.49
N ALA A 287 2.11 -27.07 -63.64
CA ALA A 287 1.75 -26.02 -64.58
C ALA A 287 2.15 -24.56 -64.28
N LYS A 288 3.33 -24.20 -64.83
CA LYS A 288 3.50 -22.94 -65.59
C LYS A 288 2.60 -22.96 -66.84
N ALA A 289 1.76 -21.95 -66.99
CA ALA A 289 1.26 -21.34 -68.24
C ALA A 289 0.39 -20.13 -67.82
N ARG A 290 0.40 -18.91 -68.39
CA ARG A 290 1.16 -18.23 -69.44
C ARG A 290 0.69 -16.75 -69.42
N MET A 291 1.62 -15.80 -69.60
CA MET A 291 1.50 -14.43 -70.18
C MET A 291 0.62 -13.32 -69.55
N ASP A 292 1.33 -12.26 -69.15
CA ASP A 292 1.22 -10.82 -69.48
C ASP A 292 -0.15 -10.14 -69.69
N THR A 293 -0.38 -9.06 -68.92
CA THR A 293 -0.57 -7.67 -69.42
C THR A 293 -0.67 -6.65 -68.27
N GLY A 294 0.23 -5.66 -68.27
CA GLY A 294 -0.09 -4.22 -68.17
C GLY A 294 -0.63 -3.56 -66.89
N PHE A 295 0.16 -2.58 -66.43
CA PHE A 295 -0.21 -1.25 -65.87
C PHE A 295 -0.53 -1.05 -64.36
N VAL A 296 0.45 -0.41 -63.68
CA VAL A 296 0.43 0.80 -62.82
C VAL A 296 -0.82 1.09 -61.96
N ASP A 297 -0.68 1.12 -60.62
CA ASP A 297 -0.79 2.38 -59.84
C ASP A 297 -0.39 2.22 -58.35
N HIS A 298 0.25 3.27 -57.84
CA HIS A 298 0.58 3.48 -56.43
C HIS A 298 -0.62 4.07 -55.68
N ALA A 299 -0.98 3.52 -54.51
CA ALA A 299 -1.55 4.31 -53.42
C ALA A 299 -1.48 3.57 -52.07
N ASN A 300 -0.92 4.25 -51.08
CA ASN A 300 -0.94 3.90 -49.67
C ASN A 300 -2.37 3.91 -49.11
N GLY A 301 -2.71 2.93 -48.27
CA GLY A 301 -3.98 2.90 -47.54
C GLY A 301 -3.87 2.00 -46.31
N CYS A 302 -3.41 2.57 -45.20
CA CYS A 302 -3.45 1.96 -43.88
C CYS A 302 -4.89 2.07 -43.35
N GLU A 303 -5.63 0.96 -43.33
CA GLU A 303 -6.99 0.90 -42.78
C GLU A 303 -7.00 0.25 -41.39
N THR A 304 -7.26 1.13 -40.42
CA THR A 304 -7.80 0.97 -39.07
C THR A 304 -8.51 -0.35 -38.73
N LEU A 305 -7.93 -1.10 -37.79
CA LEU A 305 -8.65 -2.10 -36.98
C LEU A 305 -9.40 -1.40 -35.84
N ARG A 306 -10.73 -1.49 -35.90
CA ARG A 306 -11.67 -1.14 -34.82
C ARG A 306 -11.42 -2.02 -33.61
N MET A 307 -11.14 -1.41 -32.45
CA MET A 307 -11.12 -2.08 -31.16
C MET A 307 -12.47 -1.93 -30.48
N THR A 308 -13.09 -3.06 -30.19
CA THR A 308 -14.29 -3.23 -29.36
C THR A 308 -13.97 -2.99 -27.89
N THR A 309 -14.76 -2.17 -27.23
CA THR A 309 -14.75 -1.91 -25.78
C THR A 309 -15.22 -3.14 -24.99
N PRO A 310 -14.55 -3.54 -23.89
CA PRO A 310 -15.16 -4.37 -22.87
C PRO A 310 -15.68 -3.53 -21.69
N ALA A 311 -16.83 -3.96 -21.18
CA ALA A 311 -17.67 -3.32 -20.17
C ALA A 311 -17.04 -3.21 -18.78
N ALA A 312 -17.51 -2.22 -18.03
CA ALA A 312 -17.20 -1.94 -16.64
C ALA A 312 -17.57 -3.11 -15.71
N CYS A 313 -16.68 -3.43 -14.78
CA CYS A 313 -16.90 -4.40 -13.71
C CYS A 313 -17.37 -3.64 -12.45
N GLU A 314 -18.67 -3.66 -12.18
CA GLU A 314 -19.26 -3.21 -10.91
C GLU A 314 -19.15 -4.35 -9.87
N PHE A 315 -18.49 -4.09 -8.74
CA PHE A 315 -18.50 -5.02 -7.61
C PHE A 315 -19.74 -4.79 -6.74
N ALA A 316 -20.63 -5.78 -6.77
CA ALA A 316 -21.86 -5.82 -5.98
C ALA A 316 -21.61 -6.19 -4.50
N SER A 317 -22.46 -5.59 -3.67
CA SER A 317 -22.65 -5.76 -2.22
C SER A 317 -22.50 -7.19 -1.68
N ILE A 318 -21.74 -7.33 -0.59
CA ILE A 318 -21.70 -8.54 0.24
C ILE A 318 -22.86 -8.50 1.26
N ARG A 319 -23.54 -9.65 1.36
CA ARG A 319 -24.85 -9.92 1.96
C ARG A 319 -24.93 -9.76 3.49
N LYS A 320 -26.16 -9.48 3.97
CA LYS A 320 -26.64 -9.65 5.36
C LYS A 320 -26.75 -11.15 5.74
N PRO A 321 -26.57 -11.53 7.01
CA PRO A 321 -26.88 -12.89 7.47
C PRO A 321 -28.38 -13.08 7.74
N SER A 322 -28.89 -14.20 7.24
CA SER A 322 -30.25 -14.71 7.41
C SER A 322 -30.48 -15.32 8.79
N GLN A 323 -31.67 -15.06 9.33
CA GLN A 323 -32.25 -15.76 10.47
C GLN A 323 -32.51 -17.24 10.14
N LEU A 324 -32.19 -18.13 11.08
CA LEU A 324 -32.83 -19.42 11.24
C LEU A 324 -32.97 -19.67 12.74
N GLY A 325 -34.21 -19.92 13.16
CA GLY A 325 -34.61 -20.03 14.54
C GLY A 325 -34.56 -21.46 15.12
N GLN A 326 -34.63 -21.44 16.45
CA GLN A 326 -35.26 -22.41 17.36
C GLN A 326 -34.61 -23.78 17.55
N SER A 327 -34.14 -24.01 18.79
CA SER A 327 -34.76 -25.03 19.64
C SER A 327 -34.65 -24.66 21.12
N GLN A 328 -35.68 -25.04 21.85
CA GLN A 328 -35.98 -24.74 23.25
C GLN A 328 -35.15 -25.60 24.22
N ALA A 329 -34.86 -25.05 25.41
CA ALA A 329 -34.94 -25.81 26.67
C ALA A 329 -35.22 -24.84 27.82
N GLN A 330 -36.31 -25.12 28.53
CA GLN A 330 -36.79 -24.44 29.74
C GLN A 330 -35.94 -24.80 30.96
N GLN A 331 -35.92 -23.87 31.93
CA GLN A 331 -35.92 -24.02 33.41
C GLN A 331 -35.31 -22.71 33.94
N GLY A 332 -36.05 -21.75 34.52
CA GLY A 332 -36.97 -21.86 35.64
C GLY A 332 -36.19 -21.52 36.91
N PHE A 333 -36.37 -20.32 37.47
CA PHE A 333 -36.53 -20.05 38.91
C PHE A 333 -36.72 -18.55 39.18
N SER A 334 -37.70 -18.27 40.02
CA SER A 334 -38.19 -16.96 40.48
C SER A 334 -37.47 -16.45 41.72
N GLN A 335 -37.70 -15.16 42.00
CA GLN A 335 -37.83 -14.49 43.31
C GLN A 335 -36.57 -14.23 44.16
N ASP A 336 -36.25 -12.96 44.43
CA ASP A 336 -36.63 -12.20 45.66
C ASP A 336 -35.85 -10.86 45.73
N SER A 337 -36.51 -9.70 45.84
CA SER A 337 -36.88 -8.98 47.10
C SER A 337 -35.66 -8.38 47.82
N GLN A 338 -35.39 -7.06 47.79
CA GLN A 338 -35.95 -5.92 48.57
C GLN A 338 -34.90 -5.32 49.55
N HIS A 339 -35.05 -4.01 49.81
CA HIS A 339 -34.47 -3.18 50.88
C HIS A 339 -32.98 -2.79 50.78
N SER A 340 -32.53 -1.57 51.12
CA SER A 340 -33.16 -0.40 51.79
C SER A 340 -32.24 0.85 51.69
N GLN A 341 -32.89 2.01 51.75
CA GLN A 341 -32.49 3.34 52.31
C GLN A 341 -31.12 3.41 53.02
N GLY A 342 -30.30 4.46 52.93
CA GLY A 342 -30.57 5.90 52.96
C GLY A 342 -29.66 6.53 54.05
N GLY A 343 -29.06 7.71 53.83
CA GLY A 343 -28.30 8.38 54.88
C GLY A 343 -27.30 9.42 54.37
N SER A 344 -27.43 10.63 54.87
CA SER A 344 -26.87 11.89 54.38
C SER A 344 -25.79 12.46 55.31
N LEU A 345 -24.95 13.35 54.74
CA LEU A 345 -24.14 14.42 55.37
C LEU A 345 -22.96 14.03 56.28
N GLN A 346 -21.74 14.45 55.90
CA GLN A 346 -21.11 15.64 56.50
C GLN A 346 -19.80 16.04 55.80
N THR A 347 -19.74 17.34 55.50
CA THR A 347 -18.57 18.15 55.11
C THR A 347 -17.53 18.25 56.24
N VAL A 348 -16.25 18.08 55.91
CA VAL A 348 -15.13 18.75 56.60
C VAL A 348 -14.18 19.31 55.55
N LYS A 349 -14.08 20.65 55.51
CA LYS A 349 -13.01 21.40 54.87
C LYS A 349 -11.80 21.42 55.81
N LEU A 350 -10.61 21.17 55.28
CA LEU A 350 -9.34 21.71 55.76
C LEU A 350 -8.38 21.76 54.55
N ALA A 351 -7.83 22.95 54.28
CA ALA A 351 -6.74 23.25 53.36
C ALA A 351 -5.68 24.04 54.16
N PRO A 352 -4.50 24.40 53.62
CA PRO A 352 -3.69 23.83 52.53
C PRO A 352 -2.29 23.39 53.05
N HIS A 353 -1.50 22.69 52.24
CA HIS A 353 -0.04 22.72 52.43
C HIS A 353 0.69 22.62 51.10
N ASP A 354 1.39 23.70 50.76
CA ASP A 354 2.50 23.76 49.81
C ASP A 354 3.62 22.81 50.25
N ASP A 355 4.23 22.09 49.31
CA ASP A 355 5.59 22.37 48.81
C ASP A 355 6.13 21.21 47.94
N LYS A 356 6.43 21.56 46.68
CA LYS A 356 7.70 21.33 45.97
C LYS A 356 8.33 19.91 45.78
N VAL A 357 8.65 19.69 44.49
CA VAL A 357 9.92 19.11 43.94
C VAL A 357 9.99 17.57 43.97
N ALA A 358 9.76 16.88 42.85
CA ALA A 358 10.68 16.63 41.72
C ALA A 358 11.78 15.59 42.03
N LEU A 359 11.63 14.40 41.44
CA LEU A 359 12.54 13.78 40.47
C LEU A 359 11.82 12.65 39.72
#